data_AF-A0A929DGG1-F1
#
_entry.id   AF-A0A929DGG1-F1
#
_cell.length_a   1.000
_cell.length_b   1.000
_cell.length_c   1.000
_cell.angle_alpha   90.00
_cell.angle_beta   90.00
_cell.angle_gamma   90.00
#
_symmetry.space_group_name_H-M   'P 1'
#
loop_
_entity.id
_entity.type
_entity.pdbx_description
1 polymer ?
#
loop_
_entity_poly.entity_id
_entity_poly.type
_entity_poly.pdbx_seq_one_letter_code
_entity_poly.pdbx_strand_id
1 'polypeptide(L)' 'MFDLSKHRFILVQILKDVYSDEKLGRYMGFKGGTACYLFYNLPRFSVDLDFTLIGKGEK' A
#
# COMPACT_ATOMS: atom_id res chain seq x y z
N MET A 1 19.74 -5.39 -13.49
CA MET A 1 19.51 -4.01 -12.99
C MET A 1 18.10 -3.95 -12.43
N PHE A 2 17.89 -3.26 -11.31
CA PHE A 2 16.57 -3.14 -10.70
C PHE A 2 15.67 -2.22 -11.54
N ASP A 3 14.46 -2.67 -11.88
CA ASP A 3 13.49 -1.91 -12.68
C ASP A 3 12.48 -1.22 -11.76
N LEU A 4 12.68 0.08 -11.52
CA LEU A 4 11.83 0.89 -10.65
C LEU A 4 10.40 1.00 -11.19
N SER A 5 10.23 1.06 -12.50
CA SER A 5 8.91 1.19 -13.14
C SER A 5 8.09 -0.08 -12.94
N LYS A 6 8.70 -1.24 -13.22
CA LYS A 6 8.08 -2.55 -12.98
C LYS A 6 7.76 -2.76 -11.51
N HIS A 7 8.69 -2.40 -10.62
CA HIS A 7 8.47 -2.50 -9.19
C HIS A 7 7.30 -1.62 -8.71
N ARG A 8 7.26 -0.35 -9.11
CA ARG A 8 6.15 0.56 -8.79
C ARG A 8 4.82 0.03 -9.32
N PHE A 9 4.82 -0.51 -10.54
CA PHE A 9 3.63 -1.12 -11.13
C PHE A 9 3.11 -2.28 -10.26
N ILE A 10 3.98 -3.20 -9.86
CA ILE A 10 3.59 -4.34 -9.00
C ILE A 10 3.07 -3.86 -7.63
N LEU A 11 3.73 -2.88 -7.01
CA LEU A 11 3.28 -2.28 -5.74
C LEU A 11 1.85 -1.72 -5.84
N VAL A 12 1.58 -0.93 -6.87
CA VAL A 12 0.26 -0.33 -7.08
C VAL A 12 -0.78 -1.40 -7.42
N GLN A 13 -0.40 -2.45 -8.14
CA GLN A 13 -1.28 -3.57 -8.44
C GLN A 13 -1.68 -4.32 -7.17
N ILE A 14 -0.72 -4.69 -6.31
CA ILE A 14 -1.01 -5.34 -5.02
C ILE A 14 -1.91 -4.44 -4.15
N LEU A 15 -1.59 -3.14 -4.07
CA LEU A 15 -2.40 -2.18 -3.32
C LEU A 15 -3.84 -2.11 -3.86
N LYS A 16 -4.01 -2.11 -5.19
CA LYS A 16 -5.32 -2.13 -5.85
C LYS A 16 -6.06 -3.43 -5.54
N ASP A 17 -5.40 -4.57 -5.61
CA ASP A 17 -6.01 -5.88 -5.34
C ASP A 17 -6.50 -5.96 -3.88
N VAL A 18 -5.72 -5.44 -2.92
CA VAL A 18 -6.11 -5.34 -1.51
C VAL A 18 -7.37 -4.50 -1.31
N TYR A 19 -7.45 -3.34 -1.97
CA TYR A 19 -8.59 -2.42 -1.82
C TYR A 19 -9.80 -2.76 -2.71
N SER A 20 -9.63 -3.62 -3.71
CA SER A 20 -10.73 -4.12 -4.55
C SER A 20 -11.47 -5.29 -3.90
N ASP A 21 -10.86 -5.97 -2.92
CA ASP A 21 -11.53 -6.96 -2.10
C ASP A 21 -12.34 -6.28 -0.98
N GLU A 22 -13.67 -6.41 -1.01
CA GLU A 22 -14.57 -5.77 -0.03
C GLU A 22 -14.36 -6.26 1.42
N LYS A 23 -13.89 -7.50 1.60
CA LYS A 23 -13.63 -8.10 2.92
C LYS A 23 -12.28 -7.65 3.46
N LEU A 24 -11.31 -7.34 2.60
CA LEU A 24 -9.98 -6.92 3.03
C LEU A 24 -9.87 -5.39 3.10
N GLY A 25 -10.23 -4.69 2.02
CA GLY A 25 -10.06 -3.25 1.87
C GLY A 25 -10.77 -2.43 2.93
N ARG A 26 -11.94 -2.89 3.40
CA ARG A 26 -12.70 -2.22 4.47
C ARG A 26 -11.93 -2.15 5.80
N TYR A 27 -11.07 -3.12 6.06
CA TYR A 27 -10.36 -3.23 7.34
C TYR A 27 -8.88 -2.88 7.25
N MET A 28 -8.37 -2.49 6.09
CA MET A 28 -6.94 -2.16 5.92
C MET A 28 -6.75 -0.65 5.74
N GLY A 29 -6.11 -0.01 6.72
CA GLY A 29 -5.64 1.37 6.65
C GLY A 29 -4.21 1.43 6.11
N PHE A 30 -4.04 1.84 4.86
CA PHE A 30 -2.73 1.98 4.23
C PHE A 30 -1.95 3.15 4.83
N LYS A 31 -0.68 2.90 5.18
CA LYS A 31 0.20 3.87 5.87
C LYS A 31 1.66 3.69 5.45
N GLY A 32 2.55 4.31 6.23
CA GLY A 32 3.98 4.09 6.16
C GLY A 32 4.65 4.84 5.01
N GLY A 33 5.88 4.45 4.72
CA GLY A 33 6.71 5.17 3.76
C GLY A 33 6.14 5.14 2.35
N THR A 34 5.59 4.00 1.93
CA THR A 34 5.09 3.83 0.56
C THR A 34 3.84 4.66 0.31
N ALA A 35 2.99 4.89 1.32
CA ALA A 35 1.91 5.87 1.22
C ALA A 35 2.46 7.28 0.97
N CYS A 36 3.50 7.70 1.71
CA CYS A 36 4.16 8.98 1.49
C CYS A 36 4.81 9.08 0.10
N TYR A 37 5.42 8.00 -0.39
CA TYR A 37 5.98 7.92 -1.74
C TYR A 37 4.91 8.08 -2.82
N LEU A 38 3.77 7.41 -2.70
CA LEU A 38 2.72 7.39 -3.73
C LEU A 38 1.87 8.67 -3.75
N PHE A 39 1.57 9.26 -2.59
CA PHE A 39 0.57 10.34 -2.49
C PHE A 39 1.15 11.73 -2.23
N TYR A 40 2.41 11.84 -1.82
CA TYR A 40 3.02 13.12 -1.42
C TYR A 40 4.22 13.54 -2.27
N ASN A 41 4.42 12.90 -3.43
CA ASN A 41 5.49 13.18 -4.40
C ASN A 41 6.89 13.32 -3.75
N LEU A 42 7.14 12.54 -2.69
CA LEU A 42 8.43 12.59 -2.00
C LEU A 42 9.50 11.95 -2.89
N PRO A 43 10.71 12.54 -2.99
CA PRO A 43 11.81 12.02 -3.80
C PRO A 43 12.51 10.85 -3.09
N ARG A 44 11.74 9.85 -2.64
CA ARG A 44 12.21 8.65 -1.97
C ARG A 44 11.74 7.41 -2.70
N PHE A 45 12.56 6.37 -2.67
CA PHE A 45 12.15 5.04 -3.09
C PHE A 45 11.60 4.27 -1.87
N SER A 46 10.63 3.39 -2.11
CA SER A 46 9.97 2.60 -1.07
C SER A 46 9.58 1.25 -1.65
N VAL A 47 9.80 0.18 -0.89
CA VAL A 47 9.64 -1.22 -1.34
C VAL A 47 8.51 -1.97 -0.66
N ASP A 48 8.11 -1.53 0.54
CA ASP A 48 7.18 -2.26 1.39
C ASP A 48 5.75 -1.72 1.29
N LEU A 49 4.74 -2.48 1.72
CA LEU A 49 3.38 -1.99 1.92
C LEU A 49 3.02 -2.15 3.40
N ASP A 50 2.80 -1.03 4.09
CA ASP A 50 2.43 -1.02 5.50
C ASP A 50 0.93 -0.79 5.67
N PHE A 51 0.28 -1.62 6.47
CA PHE A 51 -1.14 -1.49 6.78
C PHE A 51 -1.37 -1.46 8.29
N THR A 52 -2.45 -0.82 8.71
CA THR A 52 -3.02 -0.93 10.05
C THR A 52 -4.42 -1.51 9.93
N LEU A 53 -4.72 -2.52 10.73
CA LEU A 53 -6.07 -3.05 10.80
C LEU A 53 -7.00 -1.97 11.41
N ILE A 54 -7.98 -1.52 10.65
CA ILE A 54 -8.98 -0.52 11.04
C ILE A 54 -10.35 -1.16 11.09
N GLY A 55 -11.05 -1.06 12.20
CA GLY A 55 -12.30 -1.78 12.43
C GLY A 55 -12.26 -2.51 13.75
N LYS A 56 -13.45 -2.83 14.29
CA LYS A 56 -13.59 -3.46 15.60
C LYS A 56 -12.91 -4.83 15.56
N GLY A 57 -11.65 -4.89 15.99
CA GLY A 57 -11.17 -6.08 16.66
C GLY A 57 -12.13 -6.31 17.81
N GLU A 58 -12.82 -7.45 17.80
CA GLU A 58 -13.37 -7.93 19.06
C GLU A 58 -12.22 -7.90 20.08
N LYS A 59 -12.48 -7.23 21.20
CA LYS A 59 -11.58 -7.17 22.34
C LYS A 59 -11.25 -8.57 22.82
#